data_AF-A0A955QN47-F1
#
_entry.id   AF-A0A955QN47-F1
#
_cell.length_a   1.000
_cell.length_b   1.000
_cell.length_c   1.000
_cell.angle_alpha   90.00
_cell.angle_beta   90.00
_cell.angle_gamma   90.00
#
_symmetry.space_group_name_H-M   'P 1'
#
loop_
_entity.id
_entity.type
_entity.pdbx_description
1 polymer ?
#
loop_
_entity_poly.entity_id
_entity_poly.type
_entity_poly.pdbx_seq_one_letter_code
_entity_poly.pdbx_strand_id
1 'polypeptide(L)'
;MVGRNIAQIQGNLTELKSAPRPISLNESPIPIPTFIKQWTSSRSSRLAVDPRAMAASCSIHLAEVAQHNQNFEAAYRILETMSSDFPEPQYAYYVAKASQTLERLNSSFHTVSFSPQDAITP
;
A
#
# COMPACT_ATOMS: atom_id res chain seq x y z
N MET A 1 -2.55 -20.62 13.07
CA MET A 1 -2.69 -19.50 12.11
C MET A 1 -1.39 -19.41 11.32
N VAL A 2 -1.43 -19.65 10.01
CA VAL A 2 -0.22 -19.79 9.17
C VAL A 2 0.48 -18.44 9.05
N GLY A 3 1.66 -18.32 9.65
CA GLY A 3 2.55 -17.19 9.46
C GLY A 3 3.01 -17.16 8.02
N ARG A 4 2.38 -16.31 7.21
CA ARG A 4 2.83 -16.04 5.84
C ARG A 4 4.17 -15.30 5.94
N ASN A 5 5.21 -15.89 5.35
CA ASN A 5 6.55 -15.34 5.32
C ASN A 5 6.53 -13.97 4.61
N ILE A 6 7.06 -12.93 5.23
CA ILE A 6 7.14 -11.56 4.68
C ILE A 6 7.69 -11.57 3.25
N ALA A 7 8.67 -12.43 2.95
CA ALA A 7 9.26 -12.57 1.63
C ALA A 7 8.24 -13.08 0.58
N GLN A 8 7.34 -13.99 0.97
CA GLN A 8 6.29 -14.48 0.09
C GLN A 8 5.28 -13.36 -0.25
N ILE A 9 4.92 -12.55 0.74
CA ILE A 9 4.01 -11.41 0.53
C ILE A 9 4.66 -10.35 -0.37
N GLN A 10 5.97 -10.10 -0.20
CA GLN A 10 6.74 -9.20 -1.07
C GLN A 10 6.81 -9.69 -2.52
N GLY A 11 7.00 -11.00 -2.73
CA GLY A 11 6.98 -11.61 -4.06
C GLY A 11 5.66 -11.34 -4.78
N ASN A 12 4.54 -11.68 -4.14
CA ASN A 12 3.21 -11.44 -4.70
C ASN A 12 2.93 -9.95 -4.95
N LEU A 13 3.41 -9.07 -4.06
CA LEU A 13 3.28 -7.62 -4.23
C LEU A 13 4.00 -7.09 -5.46
N THR A 14 5.17 -7.63 -5.76
CA THR A 14 5.95 -7.23 -6.93
C THR A 14 5.19 -7.53 -8.21
N GLU A 15 4.58 -8.71 -8.30
CA GLU A 15 3.73 -9.11 -9.41
C GLU A 15 2.51 -8.19 -9.55
N LEU A 16 1.80 -7.93 -8.46
CA LEU A 16 0.60 -7.08 -8.47
C LEU A 16 0.91 -5.61 -8.85
N LYS A 17 2.05 -5.06 -8.44
CA LYS A 17 2.49 -3.70 -8.83
C LYS A 17 2.82 -3.60 -10.32
N SER A 18 3.30 -4.69 -10.91
CA SER A 18 3.63 -4.77 -12.34
C SER A 18 2.41 -5.00 -13.24
N ALA A 19 1.24 -5.29 -12.66
CA ALA A 19 0.03 -5.58 -13.41
C ALA A 19 -0.39 -4.41 -14.32
N PRO A 20 -0.98 -4.70 -15.49
CA PRO A 20 -1.50 -3.68 -16.40
C PRO A 20 -2.50 -2.78 -15.68
N ARG A 21 -2.44 -1.48 -15.98
CA ARG A 21 -3.43 -0.53 -15.47
C ARG A 21 -4.81 -0.90 -16.04
N PRO A 22 -5.89 -0.75 -15.26
CA PRO A 22 -7.23 -0.92 -15.78
C PRO A 22 -7.42 -0.01 -17.00
N ILE A 23 -7.66 -0.60 -18.18
CA ILE A 23 -7.87 0.18 -19.40
C ILE A 23 -9.21 0.89 -19.27
N SER A 24 -9.17 2.22 -19.28
CA SER A 24 -10.37 3.01 -19.48
C SER A 24 -10.91 2.72 -20.88
N LEU A 25 -12.19 2.36 -21.00
CA LEU A 25 -12.83 2.15 -22.31
C LEU A 25 -12.83 3.43 -23.18
N ASN A 26 -12.56 4.58 -22.58
CA ASN A 26 -12.35 5.85 -23.27
C ASN A 26 -10.98 5.93 -23.96
N GLU A 27 -10.01 5.15 -23.50
CA GLU A 27 -8.61 5.12 -23.98
C GLU A 27 -8.33 3.89 -24.85
N SER A 28 -9.38 3.20 -25.30
CA SER A 28 -9.20 2.00 -26.13
C SER A 28 -8.57 2.33 -27.48
N PRO A 29 -7.52 1.60 -27.92
CA PRO A 29 -6.91 1.77 -29.23
C PRO A 29 -7.80 1.30 -30.39
N ILE A 30 -8.93 0.63 -30.08
CA ILE A 30 -9.91 0.19 -31.06
C ILE A 30 -11.22 0.99 -30.92
N PRO A 31 -11.94 1.27 -32.03
CA PRO A 31 -13.23 1.95 -31.97
C PRO A 31 -14.25 1.08 -31.22
N ILE A 32 -14.60 1.48 -29.99
CA ILE A 32 -15.62 0.79 -29.20
C ILE A 32 -16.98 1.46 -29.40
N PRO A 33 -18.02 0.72 -29.82
CA PRO A 33 -19.37 1.24 -29.94
C PRO A 33 -19.90 1.89 -28.65
N THR A 34 -20.66 2.98 -28.79
CA THR A 34 -21.19 3.77 -27.67
C THR A 34 -22.06 2.97 -26.71
N PHE A 35 -22.84 1.99 -27.20
CA PHE A 35 -23.68 1.15 -26.35
C PHE A 35 -22.83 0.25 -25.41
N ILE A 36 -21.67 -0.25 -25.88
CA ILE A 36 -20.74 -1.01 -25.04
C ILE A 36 -20.14 -0.10 -23.97
N LYS A 37 -19.74 1.12 -24.33
CA LYS A 37 -19.25 2.12 -23.37
C LYS A 37 -20.30 2.44 -22.31
N GLN A 38 -21.58 2.58 -22.68
CA GLN A 38 -22.68 2.82 -21.73
C GLN A 38 -22.93 1.64 -20.78
N TRP A 39 -22.96 0.41 -21.29
CA TRP A 39 -23.19 -0.79 -20.46
C TRP A 39 -22.05 -1.10 -19.49
N THR A 40 -20.83 -0.71 -19.86
CA THR A 40 -19.63 -0.90 -19.04
C THR A 40 -19.40 0.25 -18.06
N SER A 41 -19.75 1.49 -18.42
CA SER A 41 -19.68 2.64 -17.51
C SER A 41 -20.73 2.59 -16.40
N SER A 42 -21.90 1.97 -16.63
CA SER A 42 -22.92 1.77 -15.60
C SER A 42 -22.63 0.61 -14.65
N ARG A 43 -21.75 -0.32 -15.03
CA ARG A 43 -21.23 -1.34 -14.13
C ARG A 43 -19.91 -0.84 -13.57
N SER A 44 -19.95 -0.30 -12.35
CA SER A 44 -18.83 -0.52 -11.43
C SER A 44 -18.66 -2.04 -11.38
N SER A 45 -17.73 -2.56 -12.19
CA SER A 45 -17.54 -3.98 -12.33
C SER A 45 -17.03 -4.47 -10.99
N ARG A 46 -17.94 -4.89 -10.12
CA ARG A 46 -17.64 -5.48 -8.81
C ARG A 46 -16.77 -6.75 -8.93
N LEU A 47 -16.53 -7.21 -10.16
CA LEU A 47 -15.68 -8.34 -10.54
C LEU A 47 -14.36 -7.90 -11.20
N ALA A 48 -14.21 -6.65 -11.64
CA ALA A 48 -12.93 -6.13 -12.11
C ALA A 48 -12.13 -5.71 -10.87
N VAL A 49 -11.43 -6.67 -10.29
CA VAL A 49 -10.48 -6.38 -9.22
C VAL A 49 -9.36 -5.55 -9.81
N ASP A 50 -9.20 -4.31 -9.36
CA ASP A 50 -8.04 -3.48 -9.68
C ASP A 50 -6.81 -4.11 -8.98
N PRO A 51 -5.86 -4.72 -9.73
CA PRO A 51 -4.72 -5.39 -9.13
C PRO A 51 -3.77 -4.41 -8.43
N ARG A 52 -3.73 -3.14 -8.84
CA ARG A 52 -2.95 -2.10 -8.16
C ARG A 52 -3.62 -1.66 -6.87
N ALA A 53 -4.94 -1.53 -6.82
CA ALA A 53 -5.65 -1.30 -5.56
C ALA A 53 -5.45 -2.49 -4.60
N MET A 54 -5.45 -3.72 -5.12
CA MET A 54 -5.07 -4.90 -4.34
C MET A 54 -3.63 -4.79 -3.84
N ALA A 55 -2.68 -4.43 -4.70
CA ALA A 55 -1.28 -4.23 -4.32
C ALA A 55 -1.15 -3.20 -3.19
N ALA A 56 -1.81 -2.05 -3.30
CA ALA A 56 -1.77 -1.01 -2.27
C ALA A 56 -2.31 -1.54 -0.93
N SER A 57 -3.44 -2.26 -0.96
CA SER A 57 -3.99 -2.91 0.24
C SER A 57 -3.03 -3.96 0.84
N CYS A 58 -2.40 -4.78 -0.01
CA CYS A 58 -1.43 -5.79 0.41
C CYS A 58 -0.14 -5.15 0.98
N SER A 59 0.29 -4.00 0.46
CA SER A 59 1.44 -3.25 0.99
C SER A 59 1.17 -2.77 2.41
N ILE A 60 -0.02 -2.20 2.67
CA ILE A 60 -0.42 -1.80 4.02
C ILE A 60 -0.44 -3.01 4.95
N HIS A 61 -1.04 -4.12 4.52
CA HIS A 61 -1.08 -5.33 5.34
C HIS A 61 0.31 -5.91 5.61
N LEU A 62 1.22 -5.86 4.64
CA LEU A 62 2.61 -6.29 4.83
C LEU A 62 3.32 -5.42 5.87
N ALA A 63 3.09 -4.11 5.86
CA ALA A 63 3.63 -3.21 6.88
C ALA A 63 3.03 -3.50 8.27
N GLU A 64 1.73 -3.83 8.36
CA GLU A 64 1.10 -4.27 9.62
C GLU A 64 1.75 -5.56 10.14
N VAL A 65 1.95 -6.57 9.27
CA VAL A 65 2.63 -7.82 9.62
C VAL A 65 4.08 -7.57 10.07
N ALA A 66 4.81 -6.68 9.40
CA ALA A 66 6.17 -6.31 9.78
C ALA A 66 6.20 -5.65 11.17
N GLN A 67 5.24 -4.76 11.48
CA GLN A 67 5.08 -4.18 12.82
C GLN A 67 4.80 -5.24 13.89
N HIS A 68 3.88 -6.18 13.61
CA HIS A 68 3.58 -7.28 14.53
C HIS A 68 4.79 -8.17 14.82
N ASN A 69 5.70 -8.31 13.85
CA ASN A 69 6.96 -9.04 14.02
C ASN A 69 8.11 -8.16 14.57
N GLN A 70 7.81 -6.97 15.10
CA GLN A 70 8.78 -5.98 15.61
C GLN A 70 9.84 -5.54 14.59
N ASN A 71 9.63 -5.81 13.30
CA ASN A 71 10.50 -5.37 12.22
C ASN A 71 10.03 -4.01 11.71
N PHE A 72 10.24 -2.99 12.53
CA PHE A 72 9.77 -1.64 12.25
C PHE A 72 10.49 -0.97 11.07
N GLU A 73 11.76 -1.31 10.85
CA GLU A 73 12.51 -0.82 9.68
C GLU A 73 11.85 -1.26 8.38
N ALA A 74 11.47 -2.54 8.28
CA ALA A 74 10.76 -3.05 7.11
C ALA A 74 9.39 -2.38 6.96
N ALA A 75 8.64 -2.20 8.06
CA ALA A 75 7.35 -1.53 8.03
C ALA A 75 7.46 -0.09 7.52
N TYR A 76 8.42 0.67 8.03
CA TYR A 76 8.70 2.04 7.61
C TYR A 76 9.00 2.10 6.11
N ARG A 77 9.95 1.28 5.64
CA ARG A 77 10.35 1.22 4.23
C ARG A 77 9.17 0.88 3.31
N ILE A 78 8.31 -0.04 3.69
CA ILE A 78 7.12 -0.42 2.89
C ILE A 78 6.15 0.75 2.77
N LEU A 79 5.92 1.49 3.86
CA LEU A 79 4.95 2.59 3.87
C LEU A 79 5.50 3.83 3.14
N GLU A 80 6.79 4.11 3.26
CA GLU A 80 7.46 5.25 2.61
C GLU A 80 7.32 5.20 1.07
N THR A 81 7.47 4.01 0.47
CA THR A 81 7.38 3.85 -0.98
C THR A 81 5.95 3.94 -1.52
N MET A 82 4.91 3.94 -0.66
CA MET A 82 3.52 3.92 -1.16
C MET A 82 3.16 5.15 -1.99
N SER A 83 3.74 6.32 -1.68
CA SER A 83 3.50 7.55 -2.45
C SER A 83 4.09 7.49 -3.87
N SER A 84 5.25 6.84 -4.04
CA SER A 84 5.88 6.65 -5.34
C SER A 84 5.30 5.47 -6.12
N ASP A 85 4.86 4.43 -5.42
CA ASP A 85 4.32 3.20 -6.02
C ASP A 85 2.90 3.38 -6.55
N PHE A 86 2.13 4.28 -5.94
CA PHE A 86 0.71 4.52 -6.25
C PHE A 86 0.40 6.03 -6.41
N PRO A 87 1.01 6.72 -7.39
CA PRO A 87 0.88 8.16 -7.57
C PRO A 87 -0.50 8.61 -8.07
N GLU A 88 -1.33 7.69 -8.59
CA GLU A 88 -2.60 8.05 -9.20
C GLU A 88 -3.67 8.46 -8.16
N PRO A 89 -4.50 9.50 -8.44
CA PRO A 89 -5.49 10.01 -7.49
C PRO A 89 -6.49 8.95 -6.99
N GLN A 90 -6.80 7.95 -7.81
CA GLN A 90 -7.69 6.84 -7.45
C GLN A 90 -7.17 5.99 -6.27
N TYR A 91 -5.86 6.05 -5.98
CA TYR A 91 -5.22 5.33 -4.89
C TYR A 91 -4.96 6.22 -3.66
N ALA A 92 -5.40 7.49 -3.67
CA ALA A 92 -5.13 8.47 -2.61
C ALA A 92 -5.56 7.99 -1.21
N TYR A 93 -6.63 7.21 -1.11
CA TYR A 93 -7.06 6.60 0.16
C TYR A 93 -5.97 5.72 0.78
N TYR A 94 -5.32 4.87 -0.03
CA TYR A 94 -4.27 3.97 0.45
C TYR A 94 -3.00 4.75 0.83
N VAL A 95 -2.63 5.76 0.04
CA VAL A 95 -1.49 6.64 0.33
C VAL A 95 -1.72 7.40 1.64
N ALA A 96 -2.91 7.98 1.83
CA ALA A 96 -3.25 8.68 3.07
C ALA A 96 -3.21 7.76 4.30
N LYS A 97 -3.72 6.52 4.17
CA LYS A 97 -3.63 5.52 5.25
C LYS A 97 -2.17 5.14 5.57
N ALA A 98 -1.30 5.07 4.55
CA ALA A 98 0.12 4.82 4.73
C ALA A 98 0.81 5.97 5.49
N SER A 99 0.54 7.22 5.08
CA SER A 99 1.07 8.42 5.73
C SER A 99 0.66 8.51 7.21
N GLN A 100 -0.62 8.31 7.54
CA GLN A 100 -1.08 8.28 8.93
C GLN A 100 -0.41 7.16 9.75
N THR A 101 -0.05 6.06 9.11
CA THR A 101 0.64 4.95 9.80
C THR A 101 2.11 5.28 10.02
N LEU A 102 2.78 5.93 9.07
CA LEU A 102 4.14 6.46 9.24
C LEU A 102 4.23 7.48 10.38
N GLU A 103 3.28 8.41 10.46
CA GLU A 103 3.24 9.42 11.54
C GLU A 103 3.13 8.76 12.93
N ARG A 104 2.30 7.72 13.06
CA ARG A 104 2.16 6.94 14.30
C ARG A 104 3.43 6.17 14.65
N LEU A 105 4.12 5.61 13.66
CA LEU A 105 5.40 4.93 13.85
C LEU A 105 6.47 5.91 14.33
N ASN A 106 6.64 7.05 13.65
CA ASN A 106 7.61 8.08 14.03
C ASN A 106 7.35 8.60 15.45
N SER A 107 6.09 8.83 15.81
CA SER A 107 5.71 9.26 17.15
C SER A 107 6.10 8.25 18.23
N SER A 108 6.00 6.95 17.93
CA SER A 108 6.40 5.87 18.84
C SER A 108 7.93 5.78 19.05
N PHE A 109 8.73 6.17 18.05
CA PHE A 109 10.19 6.19 18.18
C PHE A 109 10.71 7.38 19.00
N HIS A 110 10.00 8.51 18.97
CA HIS A 110 10.41 9.72 19.71
C HIS A 110 10.26 9.62 21.24
N THR A 111 9.50 8.66 21.76
CA THR A 111 9.30 8.49 23.22
C THR A 111 10.48 7.86 23.97
N VAL A 112 11.55 7.43 23.29
CA VAL A 112 12.80 7.00 23.97
C VAL A 112 13.72 8.22 24.14
N SER A 113 13.26 9.23 24.89
CA SER A 113 14.16 10.28 25.37
C SER A 113 14.95 9.70 26.53
N PHE A 114 16.26 9.55 26.35
CA PHE A 114 17.19 9.25 27.44
C PHE A 114 16.92 10.23 28.59
N SER A 115 16.52 9.69 29.74
CA SER A 115 16.45 10.47 30.97
C SER A 115 17.88 10.84 31.36
N PRO A 116 18.23 12.12 31.54
CA PRO A 116 19.60 12.54 31.89
C PRO A 116 20.07 12.10 33.29
N GLN A 117 19.35 11.21 33.97
CA GLN A 117 19.61 10.84 35.36
C GLN A 117 20.54 9.62 35.53
N ASP A 118 20.88 8.91 34.44
CA ASP A 118 21.85 7.79 34.49
C ASP A 118 23.30 8.22 34.18
N ALA A 119 23.53 9.51 33.91
CA ALA A 119 24.85 10.08 33.76
C ALA A 119 25.20 10.89 35.01
N ILE A 120 25.86 10.24 35.97
CA ILE A 120 27.01 10.69 36.78
C ILE A 120 27.04 9.87 38.08
N THR A 121 27.90 8.85 38.03
CA THR A 121 28.57 8.11 39.12
C THR A 121 29.56 9.00 39.88
N PRO A 122 30.01 8.70 41.13
CA PRO A 122 30.60 7.43 41.57
C PRO A 122 29.96 6.75 42.80
#